data_AF-A0A5C6BLN9-F1
#
_entry.id   AF-A0A5C6BLN9-F1
#
_cell.length_a   1.000
_cell.length_b   1.000
_cell.length_c   1.000
_cell.angle_alpha   90.00
_cell.angle_beta   90.00
_cell.angle_gamma   90.00
#
_symmetry.space_group_name_H-M   'P 1'
#
loop_
_entity.id
_entity.type
_entity.pdbx_description
1 polymer ?
#
loop_
_entity_poly.entity_id
_entity_poly.type
_entity_poly.pdbx_seq_one_letter_code
_entity_poly.pdbx_strand_id
1 'polypeptide(L)'
;MVESAHAAKILRAVILITGVLWLANPQSTLRAEDSPTARSADDPARISVIPAKPLRRQTVENPPQTNLQSNWRFSAIQWYFAACSFIIGACVGSFLNVVIYRLPLGMGLLRADSHCPRCKMPIAFRDNVPIIAWLKLRGRCRECAAPIPPRYMFVELATALIFLMLAIVELLSGGANLPGYGLVDTSVSPLAALNGELIGIYFTHCFLASALLCCVLIAADGHVLPKSLVIPTIVVGIFSPFRADTSLPLPANWPAADLTQAALGLVVGGLLGACIGIAERYDIDGKKRQRNLTIVLAIIGSYLGWDMSLLAAGLTVIALLTVSLFGKHLPFLERIPTVFFPAITVLFLIPFWSLWTAANRWSNLQLHVLVLTCIVMVLIIISLFARHLRMRHQTSHEAVTPI
;
A
#
# COMPACT_ATOMS: atom_id res chain seq x y z
N MET A 1 23.38 10.15 -1.23
CA MET A 1 23.64 10.72 0.10
C MET A 1 23.11 9.72 1.10
N VAL A 2 23.85 9.38 2.15
CA VAL A 2 23.64 8.11 2.88
C VAL A 2 23.17 8.39 4.31
N GLU A 3 22.03 7.83 4.71
CA GLU A 3 21.57 7.77 6.10
C GLU A 3 21.37 6.32 6.58
N SER A 4 21.74 6.09 7.84
CA SER A 4 21.14 5.08 8.73
C SER A 4 21.15 5.54 10.20
N ALA A 5 22.06 6.43 10.62
CA ALA A 5 22.25 6.77 12.04
C ALA A 5 21.44 7.98 12.57
N HIS A 6 21.00 8.92 11.70
CA HIS A 6 20.42 10.19 12.15
C HIS A 6 18.88 10.22 12.07
N ALA A 7 18.28 9.66 11.02
CA ALA A 7 16.86 9.31 11.00
C ALA A 7 16.44 8.47 12.23
N ALA A 8 17.31 7.57 12.71
CA ALA A 8 17.06 6.81 13.93
C ALA A 8 16.99 7.69 15.20
N LYS A 9 17.73 8.81 15.26
CA LYS A 9 17.66 9.76 16.38
C LYS A 9 16.40 10.61 16.34
N ILE A 10 15.99 11.07 15.15
CA ILE A 10 14.72 11.80 14.95
C ILE A 10 13.54 10.87 15.25
N LEU A 11 13.57 9.64 14.73
CA LEU A 11 12.56 8.62 15.02
C LEU A 11 12.51 8.27 16.52
N ARG A 12 13.66 8.12 17.19
CA ARG A 12 13.70 7.95 18.65
C ARG A 12 13.12 9.13 19.39
N ALA A 13 13.41 10.36 18.98
CA ALA A 13 12.85 11.56 19.60
C ALA A 13 11.33 11.63 19.40
N VAL A 14 10.83 11.33 18.19
CA VAL A 14 9.39 11.22 17.92
C VAL A 14 8.77 10.15 18.81
N ILE A 15 9.28 8.92 18.80
CA ILE A 15 8.80 7.79 19.63
C ILE A 15 8.83 8.12 21.13
N LEU A 16 9.88 8.79 21.63
CA LEU A 16 9.97 9.17 23.04
C LEU A 16 8.86 10.18 23.39
N ILE A 17 8.64 11.17 22.53
CA ILE A 17 7.59 12.18 22.72
C ILE A 17 6.20 11.51 22.63
N THR A 18 5.99 10.58 21.70
CA THR A 18 4.72 9.85 21.57
C THR A 18 4.47 8.93 22.77
N GLY A 19 5.51 8.23 23.25
CA GLY A 19 5.43 7.32 24.40
C GLY A 19 5.22 8.04 25.72
N VAL A 20 5.81 9.21 25.92
CA VAL A 20 5.58 10.06 27.10
C VAL A 20 4.16 10.63 27.11
N LEU A 21 3.61 11.01 25.96
CA LEU A 21 2.21 11.44 25.84
C LEU A 21 1.22 10.28 26.07
N TRP A 22 1.59 9.04 25.73
CA TRP A 22 0.77 7.85 25.96
C TRP A 22 0.75 7.42 27.43
N LEU A 23 1.89 7.47 28.13
CA LEU A 23 1.98 7.15 29.56
C LEU A 23 1.32 8.21 30.47
N ALA A 24 1.09 9.42 29.96
CA ALA A 24 0.48 10.52 30.70
C ALA A 24 -1.07 10.48 30.74
N ASN A 25 -1.72 9.42 30.24
CA ASN A 25 -3.18 9.29 30.25
C ASN A 25 -3.68 8.16 31.17
N PRO A 26 -4.05 8.44 32.44
CA PRO A 26 -4.41 7.42 33.40
C PRO A 26 -5.93 7.32 33.59
N GLN A 27 -6.72 6.80 32.64
CA GLN A 27 -8.13 6.37 32.85
C GLN A 27 -8.51 5.33 31.77
N SER A 28 -9.16 4.19 32.02
CA SER A 28 -9.81 3.68 33.23
C SER A 28 -10.13 2.19 33.04
N THR A 29 -9.62 1.36 33.94
CA THR A 29 -10.24 0.09 34.34
C THR A 29 -11.59 0.41 35.01
N LEU A 30 -12.70 0.22 34.30
CA LEU A 30 -14.05 0.21 34.87
C LEU A 30 -14.64 -1.18 34.57
N ARG A 31 -14.45 -2.10 35.51
CA ARG A 31 -15.52 -2.68 36.33
C ARG A 31 -16.60 -3.35 35.50
N ALA A 32 -16.46 -4.68 35.40
CA ALA A 32 -17.60 -5.57 35.28
C ALA A 32 -18.55 -5.28 36.45
N GLU A 33 -19.76 -4.81 36.15
CA GLU A 33 -20.86 -4.80 37.10
C GLU A 33 -21.60 -6.13 37.00
N ASP A 34 -21.69 -6.77 38.17
CA ASP A 34 -22.33 -8.04 38.43
C ASP A 34 -23.82 -8.03 38.04
N SER A 35 -24.25 -9.08 37.35
CA SER A 35 -25.66 -9.38 37.13
C SER A 35 -26.28 -9.97 38.40
N PRO A 36 -27.46 -9.51 38.85
CA PRO A 36 -28.04 -10.00 40.09
C PRO A 36 -28.75 -11.34 39.89
N THR A 37 -28.24 -12.34 40.62
CA THR A 37 -28.98 -13.39 41.32
C THR A 37 -29.93 -14.27 40.51
N ALA A 38 -29.43 -15.48 40.20
CA ALA A 38 -30.24 -16.66 39.96
C ALA A 38 -31.15 -16.96 41.18
N ARG A 39 -32.45 -17.16 40.94
CA ARG A 39 -33.35 -17.83 41.89
C ARG A 39 -33.80 -19.16 41.30
N SER A 40 -33.53 -20.20 42.10
CA SER A 40 -34.12 -21.54 42.20
C SER A 40 -35.07 -22.01 41.10
N ALA A 41 -34.65 -23.09 40.44
CA ALA A 41 -35.53 -24.05 39.79
C ALA A 41 -36.32 -24.81 40.86
N ASP A 42 -37.64 -24.89 40.70
CA ASP A 42 -38.46 -26.05 41.07
C ASP A 42 -39.84 -25.90 40.39
N ASP A 43 -40.38 -27.06 39.95
CA ASP A 43 -41.75 -27.36 39.51
C ASP A 43 -42.00 -27.57 37.98
N PRO A 44 -42.18 -28.83 37.52
CA PRO A 44 -42.44 -29.17 36.13
C PRO A 44 -43.90 -29.58 35.89
N ALA A 45 -44.86 -28.65 35.80
CA ALA A 45 -46.16 -28.92 35.16
C ALA A 45 -47.04 -27.66 35.03
N ARG A 46 -47.07 -27.02 33.86
CA ARG A 46 -48.28 -26.38 33.29
C ARG A 46 -47.99 -25.77 31.92
N ILE A 47 -48.38 -26.49 30.86
CA ILE A 47 -48.63 -25.88 29.55
C ILE A 47 -50.04 -25.26 29.64
N SER A 48 -50.11 -23.99 30.01
CA SER A 48 -51.32 -23.18 29.86
C SER A 48 -51.18 -22.31 28.62
N VAL A 49 -52.05 -22.54 27.64
CA VAL A 49 -52.23 -21.72 26.45
C VAL A 49 -52.59 -20.29 26.88
N ILE A 50 -51.68 -19.34 26.68
CA ILE A 50 -51.92 -17.91 26.91
C ILE A 50 -52.56 -17.33 25.65
N PRO A 51 -53.73 -16.67 25.74
CA PRO A 51 -54.35 -16.03 24.59
C PRO A 51 -53.48 -14.85 24.11
N ALA A 52 -53.33 -14.73 22.80
CA ALA A 52 -52.53 -13.67 22.17
C ALA A 52 -53.05 -12.28 22.60
N LYS A 53 -52.23 -11.59 23.40
CA LYS A 53 -52.42 -10.17 23.72
C LYS A 53 -52.27 -9.38 22.41
N PRO A 54 -53.18 -8.45 22.07
CA PRO A 54 -53.02 -7.64 20.86
C PRO A 54 -51.68 -6.91 20.97
N LEU A 55 -50.83 -7.10 19.96
CA LEU A 55 -49.53 -6.44 19.84
C LEU A 55 -49.78 -4.93 19.90
N ARG A 56 -49.55 -4.33 21.07
CA ARG A 56 -49.38 -2.89 21.20
C ARG A 56 -48.23 -2.56 20.25
N ARG A 57 -48.55 -1.92 19.13
CA ARG A 57 -47.61 -1.39 18.15
C ARG A 57 -46.56 -0.63 18.95
N GLN A 58 -45.40 -1.24 19.18
CA GLN A 58 -44.25 -0.51 19.68
C GLN A 58 -43.98 0.50 18.57
N THR A 59 -44.38 1.75 18.83
CA THR A 59 -43.75 2.87 18.16
C THR A 59 -42.27 2.63 18.40
N VAL A 60 -41.56 2.24 17.34
CA VAL A 60 -40.11 2.30 17.29
C VAL A 60 -39.82 3.75 17.61
N GLU A 61 -39.49 4.04 18.87
CA GLU A 61 -38.91 5.32 19.23
C GLU A 61 -37.65 5.39 18.39
N ASN A 62 -37.68 6.28 17.40
CA ASN A 62 -36.50 6.55 16.60
C ASN A 62 -35.35 6.82 17.58
N PRO A 63 -34.16 6.20 17.40
CA PRO A 63 -33.02 6.56 18.20
C PRO A 63 -32.85 8.09 18.14
N PRO A 64 -32.48 8.74 19.26
CA PRO A 64 -32.38 10.19 19.29
C PRO A 64 -31.53 10.62 18.10
N GLN A 65 -32.11 11.46 17.24
CA GLN A 65 -31.39 12.07 16.14
C GLN A 65 -30.36 13.01 16.78
N THR A 66 -29.22 12.45 17.16
CA THR A 66 -28.03 13.23 17.48
C THR A 66 -27.77 14.06 16.25
N ASN A 67 -27.94 15.38 16.38
CA ASN A 67 -27.58 16.36 15.36
C ASN A 67 -26.18 16.00 14.84
N LEU A 68 -26.13 15.35 13.68
CA LEU A 68 -24.92 15.10 12.91
C LEU A 68 -24.49 16.44 12.27
N GLN A 69 -24.23 17.45 13.10
CA GLN A 69 -23.33 18.51 12.69
C GLN A 69 -21.94 17.88 12.66
N SER A 70 -21.61 17.28 11.52
CA SER A 70 -20.31 16.73 11.18
C SER A 70 -19.28 17.86 11.09
N ASN A 71 -18.96 18.42 12.24
CA ASN A 71 -17.81 19.30 12.39
C ASN A 71 -16.58 18.41 12.26
N TRP A 72 -16.04 18.30 11.04
CA TRP A 72 -14.76 17.64 10.72
C TRP A 72 -13.58 18.43 11.32
N ARG A 73 -13.68 18.74 12.61
CA ARG A 73 -12.67 19.46 13.35
C ARG A 73 -11.73 18.42 13.92
N PHE A 74 -10.60 18.26 13.24
CA PHE A 74 -9.48 17.51 13.79
C PHE A 74 -9.17 18.04 15.20
N SER A 75 -9.25 17.14 16.17
CA SER A 75 -8.79 17.40 17.53
C SER A 75 -7.27 17.63 17.54
N ALA A 76 -6.75 18.33 18.55
CA ALA A 76 -5.32 18.61 18.67
C ALA A 76 -4.46 17.33 18.61
N ILE A 77 -4.97 16.22 19.15
CA ILE A 77 -4.31 14.92 19.13
C ILE A 77 -4.27 14.29 17.73
N GLN A 78 -5.32 14.43 16.92
CA GLN A 78 -5.30 13.93 15.54
C GLN A 78 -4.31 14.73 14.67
N TRP A 79 -4.23 16.06 14.87
CA TRP A 79 -3.20 16.88 14.22
C TRP A 79 -1.79 16.45 14.60
N TYR A 80 -1.58 16.12 15.88
CA TYR A 80 -0.30 15.59 16.37
C TYR A 80 0.08 14.27 15.67
N PHE A 81 -0.86 13.31 15.59
CA PHE A 81 -0.60 12.04 14.89
C PHE A 81 -0.38 12.23 13.39
N ALA A 82 -1.17 13.08 12.73
CA ALA A 82 -0.97 13.44 11.33
C ALA A 82 0.44 14.01 11.08
N ALA A 83 0.88 14.95 11.92
CA ALA A 83 2.22 15.52 11.84
C ALA A 83 3.32 14.46 12.07
N CYS A 84 3.14 13.57 13.05
CA CYS A 84 4.07 12.47 13.30
C CYS A 84 4.17 11.53 12.10
N SER A 85 3.04 11.13 11.51
CA SER A 85 3.01 10.28 10.30
C SER A 85 3.72 10.93 9.13
N PHE A 86 3.53 12.23 8.91
CA PHE A 86 4.25 12.97 7.86
C PHE A 86 5.77 12.97 8.11
N ILE A 87 6.22 13.28 9.33
CA ILE A 87 7.64 13.33 9.70
C ILE A 87 8.28 11.95 9.59
N ILE A 88 7.62 10.91 10.08
CA ILE A 88 8.08 9.52 9.96
C ILE A 88 8.18 9.13 8.50
N GLY A 89 7.16 9.42 7.69
CA GLY A 89 7.19 9.15 6.25
C GLY A 89 8.33 9.86 5.54
N ALA A 90 8.64 11.10 5.90
CA ALA A 90 9.79 11.83 5.35
C ALA A 90 11.13 11.16 5.74
N CYS A 91 11.27 10.70 6.99
CA CYS A 91 12.45 9.97 7.46
C CYS A 91 12.60 8.61 6.74
N VAL A 92 11.50 7.87 6.60
CA VAL A 92 11.47 6.61 5.85
C VAL A 92 11.87 6.87 4.40
N GLY A 93 11.31 7.89 3.75
CA GLY A 93 11.66 8.28 2.39
C GLY A 93 13.14 8.61 2.22
N SER A 94 13.77 9.25 3.20
CA SER A 94 15.22 9.51 3.18
C SER A 94 16.03 8.21 3.22
N PHE A 95 15.61 7.25 4.06
CA PHE A 95 16.17 5.90 4.07
C PHE A 95 15.92 5.14 2.76
N LEU A 96 14.75 5.28 2.13
CA LEU A 96 14.44 4.63 0.86
C LEU A 96 15.42 5.05 -0.25
N ASN A 97 15.86 6.32 -0.27
CA ASN A 97 16.91 6.76 -1.21
C ASN A 97 18.20 5.94 -1.07
N VAL A 98 18.55 5.51 0.14
CA VAL A 98 19.70 4.63 0.40
C VAL A 98 19.44 3.22 -0.12
N VAL A 99 18.25 2.68 0.18
CA VAL A 99 17.81 1.34 -0.26
C VAL A 99 17.84 1.24 -1.79
N ILE A 100 17.24 2.21 -2.48
CA ILE A 100 17.15 2.28 -3.94
C ILE A 100 18.53 2.30 -4.58
N TYR A 101 19.45 3.11 -4.04
CA TYR A 101 20.80 3.20 -4.60
C TYR A 101 21.66 1.96 -4.30
N ARG A 102 21.56 1.40 -3.09
CA ARG A 102 22.54 0.41 -2.60
C ARG A 102 22.19 -1.03 -2.88
N LEU A 103 20.94 -1.42 -2.67
CA LEU A 103 20.55 -2.82 -2.76
C LEU A 103 20.79 -3.42 -4.16
N PRO A 104 20.49 -2.72 -5.27
CA PRO A 104 20.78 -3.25 -6.61
C PRO A 104 22.28 -3.46 -6.87
N LEU A 105 23.14 -2.71 -6.17
CA LEU A 105 24.60 -2.78 -6.27
C LEU A 105 25.21 -3.77 -5.27
N GLY A 106 24.40 -4.50 -4.49
CA GLY A 106 24.87 -5.46 -3.50
C GLY A 106 25.56 -4.84 -2.28
N MET A 107 25.42 -3.53 -2.08
CA MET A 107 26.05 -2.82 -0.97
C MET A 107 25.25 -2.99 0.34
N GLY A 108 25.97 -3.05 1.47
CA GLY A 108 25.35 -3.09 2.80
C GLY A 108 24.64 -1.78 3.19
N LEU A 109 23.54 -1.89 3.93
CA LEU A 109 22.75 -0.74 4.40
C LEU A 109 23.30 -0.09 5.69
N LEU A 110 23.99 -0.86 6.54
CA LEU A 110 24.30 -0.44 7.92
C LEU A 110 25.62 0.34 8.08
N ARG A 111 26.56 0.25 7.12
CA ARG A 111 27.96 0.69 7.32
C ARG A 111 28.39 1.85 6.42
N ALA A 112 27.65 2.95 6.37
CA ALA A 112 28.22 4.11 5.69
C ALA A 112 27.69 5.44 6.19
N ASP A 113 28.65 6.33 6.37
CA ASP A 113 28.46 7.70 6.76
C ASP A 113 28.03 8.57 5.57
N SER A 114 27.22 9.57 5.90
CA SER A 114 26.69 10.59 4.99
C SER A 114 27.80 11.51 4.51
N HIS A 115 28.24 11.37 3.27
CA HIS A 115 29.27 12.23 2.69
C HIS A 115 28.86 12.78 1.32
N CYS A 116 29.33 13.98 1.01
CA CYS A 116 29.23 14.50 -0.35
C CYS A 116 30.05 13.63 -1.31
N PRO A 117 29.52 13.17 -2.46
CA PRO A 117 30.28 12.34 -3.39
C PRO A 117 31.49 13.06 -4.00
N ARG A 118 31.44 14.40 -4.11
CA ARG A 118 32.48 15.25 -4.72
C ARG A 118 33.56 15.67 -3.73
N CYS A 119 33.20 16.37 -2.66
CA CYS A 119 34.20 16.87 -1.69
C CYS A 119 34.46 15.93 -0.52
N LYS A 120 33.73 14.82 -0.39
CA LYS A 120 33.83 13.86 0.72
C LYS A 120 33.64 14.46 2.12
N MET A 121 33.19 15.71 2.24
CA MET A 121 32.87 16.31 3.54
C MET A 121 31.68 15.58 4.18
N PRO A 122 31.72 15.28 5.50
CA PRO A 122 30.58 14.74 6.21
C PRO A 122 29.42 15.73 6.21
N ILE A 123 28.20 15.21 6.02
CA ILE A 123 26.98 16.02 6.03
C ILE A 123 26.64 16.36 7.49
N ALA A 124 26.54 17.65 7.80
CA ALA A 124 26.16 18.09 9.14
C ALA A 124 24.69 17.72 9.44
N PHE A 125 24.36 17.45 10.71
CA PHE A 125 23.01 17.03 11.12
C PHE A 125 21.89 17.96 10.61
N ARG A 126 22.09 19.28 10.65
CA ARG A 126 21.13 20.28 10.16
C ARG A 126 20.88 20.23 8.64
N ASP A 127 21.83 19.68 7.89
CA ASP A 127 21.75 19.51 6.43
C ASP A 127 21.24 18.11 6.05
N ASN A 128 20.74 17.36 7.04
CA ASN A 128 20.25 16.00 6.88
C ASN A 128 18.79 15.87 7.37
N VAL A 129 18.08 17.00 7.50
CA VAL A 129 16.64 17.02 7.78
C VAL A 129 15.88 16.80 6.47
N PRO A 130 15.08 15.72 6.32
CA PRO A 130 14.38 15.41 5.07
C PRO A 130 13.54 16.59 4.56
N ILE A 131 13.49 16.78 3.25
CA ILE A 131 12.81 17.86 2.50
C ILE A 131 13.43 19.25 2.76
N ILE A 132 13.55 19.65 4.03
CA ILE A 132 14.00 20.96 4.48
C ILE A 132 15.47 21.21 4.11
N ALA A 133 16.33 20.21 4.26
CA ALA A 133 17.75 20.36 3.94
C ALA A 133 17.97 20.71 2.47
N TRP A 134 17.28 20.01 1.55
CA TRP A 134 17.39 20.28 0.12
C TRP A 134 16.90 21.69 -0.23
N LEU A 135 15.77 22.12 0.34
CA LEU A 135 15.20 23.46 0.14
C LEU A 135 16.13 24.57 0.65
N LYS A 136 16.68 24.42 1.86
CA LYS A 136 17.62 25.40 2.46
C LYS A 136 18.92 25.49 1.67
N LEU A 137 19.43 24.35 1.20
CA LEU A 137 20.65 24.27 0.38
C LEU A 137 20.42 24.61 -1.09
N ARG A 138 19.16 24.82 -1.50
CA ARG A 138 18.75 25.07 -2.89
C ARG A 138 19.32 24.02 -3.86
N GLY A 139 19.34 22.76 -3.42
CA GLY A 139 19.88 21.64 -4.19
C GLY A 139 21.38 21.69 -4.47
N ARG A 140 22.19 22.34 -3.62
CA ARG A 140 23.66 22.38 -3.78
C ARG A 140 24.39 22.03 -2.48
N CYS A 141 25.50 21.31 -2.58
CA CYS A 141 26.35 21.03 -1.42
C CYS A 141 26.89 22.35 -0.83
N ARG A 142 26.84 22.50 0.50
CA ARG A 142 27.31 23.71 1.19
C ARG A 142 28.77 24.03 0.91
N GLU A 143 29.64 23.01 0.90
CA GLU A 143 31.10 23.22 0.79
C GLU A 143 31.57 23.35 -0.66
N CYS A 144 31.12 22.48 -1.56
CA CYS A 144 31.64 22.40 -2.93
C CYS A 144 30.64 22.83 -4.02
N ALA A 145 29.46 23.31 -3.63
CA ALA A 145 28.37 23.71 -4.52
C ALA A 145 27.91 22.64 -5.54
N ALA A 146 28.34 21.38 -5.38
CA ALA A 146 27.95 20.29 -6.26
C ALA A 146 26.42 20.10 -6.23
N PRO A 147 25.78 19.88 -7.40
CA PRO A 147 24.33 19.73 -7.46
C PRO A 147 23.87 18.46 -6.74
N ILE A 148 22.79 18.59 -5.98
CA ILE A 148 22.09 17.50 -5.30
C ILE A 148 20.83 17.21 -6.13
N PRO A 149 20.67 16.00 -6.69
CA PRO A 149 19.53 15.67 -7.53
C PRO A 149 18.18 15.93 -6.83
N PRO A 150 17.17 16.51 -7.50
CA PRO A 150 15.87 16.78 -6.89
C PRO A 150 15.08 15.50 -6.57
N ARG A 151 15.43 14.38 -7.19
CA ARG A 151 14.86 13.04 -6.92
C ARG A 151 14.83 12.73 -5.41
N TYR A 152 15.89 13.05 -4.68
CA TYR A 152 15.96 12.77 -3.24
C TYR A 152 14.82 13.44 -2.47
N MET A 153 14.60 14.75 -2.72
CA MET A 153 13.53 15.52 -2.11
C MET A 153 12.14 14.98 -2.51
N PHE A 154 11.94 14.61 -3.78
CA PHE A 154 10.65 14.08 -4.23
C PHE A 154 10.32 12.73 -3.61
N VAL A 155 11.31 11.86 -3.40
CA VAL A 155 11.10 10.56 -2.72
C VAL A 155 10.72 10.79 -1.26
N GLU A 156 11.40 11.71 -0.56
CA GLU A 156 11.09 12.07 0.82
C GLU A 156 9.68 12.65 0.94
N LEU A 157 9.32 13.60 0.07
CA LEU A 157 8.00 14.21 0.05
C LEU A 157 6.90 13.22 -0.32
N ALA A 158 7.09 12.40 -1.35
CA ALA A 158 6.11 11.40 -1.77
C ALA A 158 5.83 10.40 -0.64
N THR A 159 6.88 9.92 0.04
CA THR A 159 6.72 8.99 1.18
C THR A 159 6.00 9.66 2.36
N ALA A 160 6.35 10.91 2.67
CA ALA A 160 5.68 11.70 3.71
C ALA A 160 4.19 11.89 3.43
N LEU A 161 3.84 12.23 2.19
CA LEU A 161 2.45 12.42 1.77
C LEU A 161 1.65 11.11 1.77
N ILE A 162 2.25 10.00 1.32
CA ILE A 162 1.60 8.67 1.37
C ILE A 162 1.31 8.28 2.81
N PHE A 163 2.28 8.43 3.73
CA PHE A 163 2.10 8.08 5.14
C PHE A 163 1.05 8.96 5.83
N LEU A 164 1.03 10.25 5.52
CA LEU A 164 0.03 11.18 6.01
C LEU A 164 -1.37 10.81 5.49
N MET A 165 -1.47 10.53 4.19
CA MET A 165 -2.73 10.14 3.57
C MET A 165 -3.27 8.85 4.20
N LEU A 166 -2.43 7.81 4.35
CA LEU A 166 -2.84 6.53 4.97
C LEU A 166 -3.26 6.74 6.42
N ALA A 167 -2.54 7.59 7.16
CA ALA A 167 -2.93 7.94 8.52
C ALA A 167 -4.30 8.61 8.55
N ILE A 168 -4.58 9.55 7.64
CA ILE A 168 -5.89 10.24 7.60
C ILE A 168 -7.02 9.26 7.28
N VAL A 169 -6.88 8.44 6.24
CA VAL A 169 -7.99 7.62 5.74
C VAL A 169 -8.18 6.32 6.52
N GLU A 170 -7.15 5.79 7.18
CA GLU A 170 -7.22 4.53 7.93
C GLU A 170 -7.25 4.77 9.44
N LEU A 171 -6.26 5.48 9.97
CA LEU A 171 -6.06 5.61 11.42
C LEU A 171 -6.95 6.70 12.04
N LEU A 172 -6.90 7.92 11.49
CA LEU A 172 -7.57 9.09 12.05
C LEU A 172 -9.07 9.12 11.71
N SER A 173 -9.49 8.38 10.68
CA SER A 173 -10.90 8.17 10.34
C SER A 173 -11.57 7.08 11.20
N GLY A 174 -10.81 6.39 12.06
CA GLY A 174 -11.31 5.24 12.82
C GLY A 174 -11.61 4.02 11.96
N GLY A 175 -10.90 3.84 10.84
CA GLY A 175 -11.11 2.73 9.92
C GLY A 175 -12.22 2.93 8.90
N ALA A 176 -12.77 4.14 8.74
CA ALA A 176 -13.88 4.40 7.81
C ALA A 176 -13.61 3.98 6.34
N ASN A 177 -12.34 3.91 5.95
CA ASN A 177 -11.93 3.45 4.63
C ASN A 177 -11.84 1.90 4.53
N LEU A 178 -11.72 1.18 5.64
CA LEU A 178 -11.49 -0.25 5.66
C LEU A 178 -12.82 -1.03 5.69
N PRO A 179 -12.92 -2.19 5.01
CA PRO A 179 -14.13 -2.99 5.05
C PRO A 179 -14.27 -3.67 6.41
N GLY A 180 -15.51 -3.78 6.91
CA GLY A 180 -15.79 -4.33 8.24
C GLY A 180 -15.61 -3.34 9.38
N TYR A 181 -15.03 -2.17 9.13
CA TYR A 181 -14.91 -1.08 10.10
C TYR A 181 -16.04 -0.05 9.89
N GLY A 182 -16.80 0.22 10.95
CA GLY A 182 -17.86 1.24 10.94
C GLY A 182 -17.31 2.65 11.16
N LEU A 183 -18.13 3.68 10.89
CA LEU A 183 -17.82 5.05 11.30
C LEU A 183 -17.82 5.11 12.83
N VAL A 184 -16.65 4.94 13.45
CA VAL A 184 -16.48 5.27 14.87
C VAL A 184 -16.57 6.77 14.99
N ASP A 185 -17.45 7.27 15.87
CA ASP A 185 -17.51 8.70 16.15
C ASP A 185 -16.22 9.13 16.85
N THR A 186 -15.27 9.64 16.04
CA THR A 186 -13.96 10.10 16.52
C THR A 186 -14.04 11.41 17.30
N SER A 187 -15.21 12.05 17.35
CA SER A 187 -15.42 13.31 18.09
C SER A 187 -15.47 13.11 19.60
N VAL A 188 -15.89 11.92 20.06
CA VAL A 188 -16.08 11.62 21.49
C VAL A 188 -14.81 11.04 22.14
N SER A 189 -13.97 10.35 21.37
CA SER A 189 -12.68 9.84 21.86
C SER A 189 -11.68 9.57 20.72
N PRO A 190 -10.86 10.57 20.34
CA PRO A 190 -9.84 10.40 19.30
C PRO A 190 -8.82 9.28 19.58
N LEU A 191 -8.62 8.94 20.86
CA LEU A 191 -7.78 7.82 21.30
C LEU A 191 -8.48 6.46 21.18
N ALA A 192 -9.82 6.38 21.25
CA ALA A 192 -10.52 5.12 21.04
C ALA A 192 -10.46 4.66 19.57
N ALA A 193 -10.22 5.60 18.64
CA ALA A 193 -9.93 5.29 17.25
C ALA A 193 -8.55 4.62 17.04
N LEU A 194 -7.64 4.71 18.02
CA LEU A 194 -6.32 4.06 17.98
C LEU A 194 -6.42 2.62 18.51
N ASN A 195 -7.14 1.77 17.76
CA ASN A 195 -7.12 0.33 17.97
C ASN A 195 -5.78 -0.25 17.47
N GLY A 196 -5.20 -1.20 18.22
CA GLY A 196 -3.97 -1.89 17.82
C GLY A 196 -4.06 -2.56 16.45
N GLU A 197 -5.27 -2.99 16.06
CA GLU A 197 -5.56 -3.56 14.74
C GLU A 197 -5.40 -2.53 13.61
N LEU A 198 -5.99 -1.34 13.76
CA LEU A 198 -5.87 -0.23 12.80
C LEU A 198 -4.43 0.27 12.67
N ILE A 199 -3.70 0.31 13.79
CA ILE A 199 -2.28 0.63 13.81
C ILE A 199 -1.50 -0.41 13.00
N GLY A 200 -1.82 -1.70 13.17
CA GLY A 200 -1.24 -2.79 12.41
C GLY A 200 -1.47 -2.67 10.91
N ILE A 201 -2.72 -2.42 10.49
CA ILE A 201 -3.09 -2.19 9.07
C ILE A 201 -2.31 -1.02 8.48
N TYR A 202 -2.29 0.11 9.20
CA TYR A 202 -1.57 1.31 8.79
C TYR A 202 -0.09 1.02 8.53
N PHE A 203 0.59 0.33 9.45
CA PHE A 203 2.01 -0.01 9.27
C PHE A 203 2.23 -0.98 8.11
N THR A 204 1.36 -1.97 7.94
CA THR A 204 1.42 -2.91 6.80
C THR A 204 1.29 -2.17 5.47
N HIS A 205 0.31 -1.27 5.32
CA HIS A 205 0.14 -0.49 4.09
C HIS A 205 1.27 0.51 3.85
N CYS A 206 1.76 1.18 4.91
CA CYS A 206 2.95 2.04 4.82
C CYS A 206 4.20 1.26 4.35
N PHE A 207 4.39 0.04 4.86
CA PHE A 207 5.48 -0.82 4.46
C PHE A 207 5.34 -1.28 2.99
N LEU A 208 4.15 -1.75 2.59
CA LEU A 208 3.85 -2.11 1.20
C LEU A 208 4.10 -0.92 0.25
N ALA A 209 3.58 0.26 0.58
CA ALA A 209 3.75 1.46 -0.22
C ALA A 209 5.23 1.84 -0.37
N SER A 210 6.00 1.76 0.71
CA SER A 210 7.44 2.01 0.70
C SER A 210 8.20 1.01 -0.18
N ALA A 211 7.84 -0.28 -0.10
CA ALA A 211 8.43 -1.33 -0.90
C ALA A 211 8.10 -1.17 -2.40
N LEU A 212 6.84 -0.86 -2.72
CA LEU A 212 6.41 -0.60 -4.10
C LEU A 212 7.12 0.62 -4.68
N LEU A 213 7.25 1.71 -3.91
CA LEU A 213 8.00 2.90 -4.33
C LEU A 213 9.47 2.55 -4.62
N CYS A 214 10.11 1.74 -3.77
CA CYS A 214 11.47 1.25 -4.03
C CYS A 214 11.53 0.41 -5.31
N CYS A 215 10.59 -0.51 -5.50
CA CYS A 215 10.54 -1.37 -6.68
C CYS A 215 10.42 -0.56 -7.97
N VAL A 216 9.54 0.44 -7.99
CA VAL A 216 9.35 1.34 -9.13
C VAL A 216 10.63 2.10 -9.43
N LEU A 217 11.28 2.68 -8.41
CA LEU A 217 12.46 3.52 -8.59
C LEU A 217 13.72 2.71 -8.96
N ILE A 218 13.89 1.50 -8.43
CA ILE A 218 14.97 0.59 -8.84
C ILE A 218 14.76 0.13 -10.29
N ALA A 219 13.52 -0.17 -10.67
CA ALA A 219 13.21 -0.55 -12.05
C ALA A 219 13.36 0.64 -13.02
N ALA A 220 13.03 1.86 -12.59
CA ALA A 220 13.26 3.09 -13.36
C ALA A 220 14.75 3.32 -13.64
N ASP A 221 15.62 2.91 -12.71
CA ASP A 221 17.08 2.95 -12.88
C ASP A 221 17.62 1.81 -13.78
N GLY A 222 16.75 0.97 -14.35
CA GLY A 222 17.13 -0.14 -15.23
C GLY A 222 17.69 -1.37 -14.51
N HIS A 223 17.60 -1.39 -13.19
CA HIS A 223 18.05 -2.50 -12.37
C HIS A 223 16.96 -3.55 -12.18
N VAL A 224 17.38 -4.75 -11.80
CA VAL A 224 16.47 -5.77 -11.33
C VAL A 224 16.34 -5.68 -9.82
N LEU A 225 15.10 -5.87 -9.34
CA LEU A 225 14.76 -5.99 -7.94
C LEU A 225 15.68 -6.99 -7.21
N PRO A 226 16.45 -6.52 -6.20
CA PRO A 226 17.38 -7.35 -5.45
C PRO A 226 16.63 -8.25 -4.47
N LYS A 227 17.12 -9.48 -4.29
CA LYS A 227 16.50 -10.46 -3.37
C LYS A 227 16.41 -9.96 -1.93
N SER A 228 17.36 -9.13 -1.51
CA SER A 228 17.39 -8.49 -0.18
C SER A 228 16.23 -7.51 0.06
N LEU A 229 15.62 -6.97 -0.99
CA LEU A 229 14.37 -6.19 -0.91
C LEU A 229 13.15 -7.11 -0.97
N VAL A 230 13.16 -8.05 -1.92
CA VAL A 230 12.01 -8.89 -2.26
C VAL A 230 11.63 -9.85 -1.14
N ILE A 231 12.60 -10.58 -0.58
CA ILE A 231 12.34 -11.63 0.41
C ILE A 231 11.70 -11.05 1.68
N PRO A 232 12.27 -10.01 2.34
CA PRO A 232 11.63 -9.42 3.51
C PRO A 232 10.24 -8.87 3.20
N THR A 233 10.06 -8.29 2.00
CA THR A 233 8.78 -7.72 1.61
C THR A 233 7.69 -8.80 1.53
N ILE A 234 7.98 -9.92 0.87
CA ILE A 234 7.06 -11.06 0.76
C ILE A 234 6.79 -11.68 2.14
N VAL A 235 7.82 -11.84 2.98
CA VAL A 235 7.66 -12.40 4.32
C VAL A 235 6.70 -11.54 5.16
N VAL A 236 6.87 -10.22 5.17
CA VAL A 236 5.94 -9.32 5.87
C VAL A 236 4.52 -9.42 5.31
N GLY A 237 4.36 -9.55 3.99
CA GLY A 237 3.05 -9.74 3.36
C GLY A 237 2.36 -11.03 3.81
N ILE A 238 3.09 -12.15 3.77
CA ILE A 238 2.60 -13.48 4.16
C ILE A 238 2.17 -13.53 5.63
N PHE A 239 2.94 -12.90 6.52
CA PHE A 239 2.70 -12.93 7.97
C PHE A 239 1.92 -11.73 8.50
N SER A 240 1.52 -10.78 7.67
CA SER A 240 0.64 -9.69 8.11
C SER A 240 -0.73 -10.27 8.49
N PRO A 241 -1.12 -10.22 9.77
CA PRO A 241 -2.39 -10.80 10.25
C PRO A 241 -3.58 -9.89 9.93
N PHE A 242 -3.33 -8.69 9.39
CA PHE A 242 -4.36 -7.70 9.13
C PHE A 242 -4.64 -7.66 7.63
N ARG A 243 -5.58 -8.51 7.19
CA ARG A 243 -6.09 -8.47 5.81
C ARG A 243 -7.57 -8.15 5.86
N ALA A 244 -7.97 -7.22 4.99
CA ALA A 244 -9.36 -6.96 4.73
C ALA A 244 -9.99 -8.22 4.12
N ASP A 245 -10.93 -8.85 4.82
CA ASP A 245 -11.73 -9.98 4.34
C ASP A 245 -12.51 -9.62 3.07
N THR A 246 -11.89 -9.69 1.88
CA THR A 246 -12.54 -9.19 0.65
C THR A 246 -12.84 -10.20 -0.44
N SER A 247 -12.66 -11.52 -0.27
CA SER A 247 -13.11 -12.40 -1.38
C SER A 247 -13.54 -13.84 -1.10
N LEU A 248 -13.40 -14.41 0.09
CA LEU A 248 -14.03 -15.70 0.38
C LEU A 248 -14.72 -15.68 1.75
N PRO A 249 -15.98 -16.16 1.86
CA PRO A 249 -16.62 -16.43 3.14
C PRO A 249 -16.01 -17.71 3.72
N LEU A 250 -14.72 -17.66 4.07
CA LEU A 250 -14.15 -18.63 4.98
C LEU A 250 -14.48 -18.15 6.40
N PRO A 251 -14.87 -19.06 7.30
CA PRO A 251 -15.24 -18.69 8.66
C PRO A 251 -14.13 -17.86 9.32
N ALA A 252 -14.51 -16.70 9.86
CA ALA A 252 -13.70 -15.59 10.38
C ALA A 252 -12.79 -15.92 11.58
N ASN A 253 -12.43 -17.19 11.78
CA ASN A 253 -11.87 -17.68 13.03
C ASN A 253 -10.68 -18.64 12.85
N TRP A 254 -9.89 -18.53 11.76
CA TRP A 254 -8.70 -19.36 11.58
C TRP A 254 -7.48 -18.65 10.94
N PRO A 255 -6.30 -18.57 11.60
CA PRO A 255 -5.07 -17.95 11.05
C PRO A 255 -4.55 -18.59 9.74
N ALA A 256 -4.88 -19.85 9.48
CA ALA A 256 -4.53 -20.53 8.24
C ALA A 256 -5.39 -20.10 7.03
N ALA A 257 -6.59 -19.53 7.24
CA ALA A 257 -7.37 -18.94 6.14
C ALA A 257 -6.63 -17.71 5.57
N ASP A 258 -6.03 -16.91 6.44
CA ASP A 258 -5.17 -15.81 6.01
C ASP A 258 -3.93 -16.34 5.30
N LEU A 259 -3.16 -17.25 5.90
CA LEU A 259 -1.92 -17.73 5.28
C LEU A 259 -2.14 -18.33 3.88
N THR A 260 -3.24 -19.07 3.69
CA THR A 260 -3.61 -19.64 2.40
C THR A 260 -3.99 -18.57 1.38
N GLN A 261 -4.71 -17.53 1.76
CA GLN A 261 -5.00 -16.39 0.86
C GLN A 261 -3.73 -15.62 0.47
N ALA A 262 -2.78 -15.44 1.38
CA ALA A 262 -1.49 -14.82 1.07
C ALA A 262 -0.69 -15.63 0.06
N ALA A 263 -0.61 -16.95 0.31
CA ALA A 263 0.10 -17.87 -0.57
C ALA A 263 -0.55 -17.94 -1.95
N LEU A 264 -1.89 -17.99 -2.00
CA LEU A 264 -2.65 -17.96 -3.24
C LEU A 264 -2.42 -16.64 -3.99
N GLY A 265 -2.52 -15.50 -3.29
CA GLY A 265 -2.26 -14.19 -3.88
C GLY A 265 -0.84 -14.05 -4.42
N LEU A 266 0.16 -14.50 -3.67
CA LEU A 266 1.56 -14.55 -4.11
C LEU A 266 1.72 -15.35 -5.41
N VAL A 267 1.15 -16.56 -5.46
CA VAL A 267 1.24 -17.46 -6.61
C VAL A 267 0.50 -16.88 -7.81
N VAL A 268 -0.76 -16.46 -7.63
CA VAL A 268 -1.60 -15.89 -8.69
C VAL A 268 -0.97 -14.61 -9.24
N GLY A 269 -0.54 -13.69 -8.36
CA GLY A 269 0.15 -12.47 -8.76
C GLY A 269 1.44 -12.74 -9.53
N GLY A 270 2.23 -13.71 -9.07
CA GLY A 270 3.42 -14.16 -9.80
C GLY A 270 3.11 -14.71 -11.19
N LEU A 271 2.11 -15.59 -11.31
CA LEU A 271 1.70 -16.15 -12.61
C LEU A 271 1.19 -15.06 -13.56
N LEU A 272 0.35 -14.13 -13.07
CA LEU A 272 -0.15 -13.00 -13.85
C LEU A 272 1.00 -12.12 -14.38
N GLY A 273 1.94 -11.76 -13.52
CA GLY A 273 3.10 -10.96 -13.93
C GLY A 273 4.03 -11.69 -14.88
N ALA A 274 4.19 -13.00 -14.74
CA ALA A 274 4.94 -13.82 -15.68
C ALA A 274 4.26 -13.83 -17.07
N CYS A 275 2.94 -14.04 -17.11
CA CYS A 275 2.13 -14.02 -18.33
C CYS A 275 2.19 -12.68 -19.05
N ILE A 276 1.95 -11.57 -18.33
CA ILE A 276 2.03 -10.22 -18.91
C ILE A 276 3.46 -9.94 -19.37
N GLY A 277 4.47 -10.34 -18.59
CA GLY A 277 5.87 -10.10 -18.95
C GLY A 277 6.36 -10.90 -20.17
N ILE A 278 5.67 -11.96 -20.61
CA ILE A 278 5.99 -12.65 -21.89
C ILE A 278 5.85 -11.68 -23.07
N ALA A 279 4.83 -10.81 -23.03
CA ALA A 279 4.61 -9.77 -24.03
C ALA A 279 5.79 -8.77 -24.13
N GLU A 280 6.45 -8.51 -23.00
CA GLU A 280 7.56 -7.56 -22.90
C GLU A 280 8.93 -8.16 -23.27
N ARG A 281 9.01 -9.49 -23.42
CA ARG A 281 10.29 -10.24 -23.49
C ARG A 281 11.10 -9.97 -24.76
N TYR A 282 10.49 -9.38 -25.78
CA TYR A 282 11.09 -9.16 -27.10
C TYR A 282 11.91 -7.86 -27.20
N ASP A 283 11.96 -7.06 -26.13
CA ASP A 283 12.77 -5.85 -26.03
C ASP A 283 14.16 -6.13 -25.40
N ILE A 284 15.14 -5.25 -25.62
CA ILE A 284 16.54 -5.39 -25.15
C ILE A 284 16.60 -5.59 -23.62
N ASP A 285 15.79 -4.84 -22.88
CA ASP A 285 15.63 -4.98 -21.42
C ASP A 285 14.40 -5.80 -21.01
N GLY A 286 13.74 -6.46 -21.96
CA GLY A 286 12.48 -7.17 -21.79
C GLY A 286 12.52 -8.25 -20.71
N LYS A 287 13.63 -8.98 -20.59
CA LYS A 287 13.83 -9.99 -19.53
C LYS A 287 13.85 -9.39 -18.13
N LYS A 288 14.43 -8.19 -17.96
CA LYS A 288 14.47 -7.49 -16.66
C LYS A 288 13.08 -6.99 -16.29
N ARG A 289 12.39 -6.35 -17.24
CA ARG A 289 11.01 -5.85 -17.07
C ARG A 289 10.03 -6.96 -16.70
N GLN A 290 10.06 -8.09 -17.43
CA GLN A 290 9.28 -9.28 -17.12
C GLN A 290 9.50 -9.76 -15.68
N ARG A 291 10.77 -9.89 -15.27
CA ARG A 291 11.10 -10.36 -13.91
C ARG A 291 10.62 -9.40 -12.83
N ASN A 292 10.80 -8.10 -13.04
CA ASN A 292 10.37 -7.08 -12.09
C ASN A 292 8.84 -7.06 -11.96
N LEU A 293 8.08 -7.17 -13.06
CA LEU A 293 6.63 -7.22 -13.05
C LEU A 293 6.10 -8.45 -12.30
N THR A 294 6.68 -9.61 -12.57
CA THR A 294 6.37 -10.88 -11.87
C THR A 294 6.50 -10.71 -10.36
N ILE A 295 7.61 -10.11 -9.91
CA ILE A 295 7.87 -9.91 -8.49
C ILE A 295 6.89 -8.92 -7.87
N VAL A 296 6.59 -7.80 -8.53
CA VAL A 296 5.71 -6.76 -7.98
C VAL A 296 4.28 -7.25 -7.84
N LEU A 297 3.74 -7.97 -8.83
CA LEU A 297 2.40 -8.54 -8.71
C LEU A 297 2.34 -9.66 -7.66
N ALA A 298 3.40 -10.44 -7.49
CA ALA A 298 3.51 -11.40 -6.39
C ALA A 298 3.52 -10.71 -5.01
N ILE A 299 4.28 -9.61 -4.87
CA ILE A 299 4.27 -8.78 -3.64
C ILE A 299 2.86 -8.28 -3.36
N ILE A 300 2.19 -7.66 -4.34
CA ILE A 300 0.82 -7.16 -4.20
C ILE A 300 -0.12 -8.26 -3.72
N GLY A 301 -0.02 -9.45 -4.32
CA GLY A 301 -0.86 -10.58 -3.93
C GLY A 301 -0.60 -11.14 -2.54
N SER A 302 0.65 -11.12 -2.08
CA SER A 302 0.97 -11.55 -0.71
C SER A 302 0.35 -10.64 0.37
N TYR A 303 0.10 -9.36 0.06
CA TYR A 303 -0.51 -8.41 1.00
C TYR A 303 -2.02 -8.33 0.85
N LEU A 304 -2.49 -8.19 -0.39
CA LEU A 304 -3.86 -7.76 -0.68
C LEU A 304 -4.74 -8.88 -1.26
N GLY A 305 -4.18 -10.07 -1.49
CA GLY A 305 -4.91 -11.19 -2.06
C GLY A 305 -4.85 -11.28 -3.59
N TRP A 306 -5.43 -12.36 -4.10
CA TRP A 306 -5.42 -12.73 -5.52
C TRP A 306 -6.34 -11.83 -6.37
N ASP A 307 -7.43 -11.36 -5.80
CA ASP A 307 -8.41 -10.45 -6.40
C ASP A 307 -7.79 -9.08 -6.72
N MET A 308 -7.08 -8.49 -5.76
CA MET A 308 -6.37 -7.22 -5.98
C MET A 308 -5.20 -7.37 -6.94
N SER A 309 -4.52 -8.52 -6.93
CA SER A 309 -3.47 -8.82 -7.91
C SER A 309 -4.03 -8.88 -9.33
N LEU A 310 -5.21 -9.49 -9.49
CA LEU A 310 -5.89 -9.59 -10.77
C LEU A 310 -6.32 -8.21 -11.28
N LEU A 311 -6.90 -7.38 -10.41
CA LEU A 311 -7.28 -6.00 -10.77
C LEU A 311 -6.05 -5.17 -11.17
N ALA A 312 -4.97 -5.24 -10.38
CA ALA A 312 -3.71 -4.55 -10.69
C ALA A 312 -3.11 -5.03 -12.02
N ALA A 313 -3.15 -6.34 -12.29
CA ALA A 313 -2.73 -6.92 -13.56
C ALA A 313 -3.58 -6.41 -14.73
N GLY A 314 -4.90 -6.36 -14.59
CA GLY A 314 -5.80 -5.86 -15.63
C GLY A 314 -5.60 -4.38 -15.97
N LEU A 315 -5.47 -3.53 -14.95
CA LEU A 315 -5.16 -2.11 -15.17
C LEU A 315 -3.77 -1.90 -15.75
N THR A 316 -2.79 -2.75 -15.39
CA THR A 316 -1.45 -2.76 -16.01
C THR A 316 -1.53 -3.08 -17.50
N VAL A 317 -2.29 -4.11 -17.87
CA VAL A 317 -2.53 -4.52 -19.25
C VAL A 317 -3.17 -3.38 -20.07
N ILE A 318 -4.19 -2.72 -19.52
CA ILE A 318 -4.83 -1.55 -20.15
C ILE A 318 -3.82 -0.42 -20.35
N ALA A 319 -3.02 -0.11 -19.32
CA ALA A 319 -2.01 0.94 -19.42
C ALA A 319 -0.95 0.62 -20.48
N LEU A 320 -0.49 -0.63 -20.56
CA LEU A 320 0.47 -1.07 -21.60
C LEU A 320 -0.11 -0.97 -23.02
N LEU A 321 -1.39 -1.24 -23.20
CA LEU A 321 -2.08 -0.98 -24.46
C LEU A 321 -2.10 0.50 -24.80
N THR A 322 -2.43 1.36 -23.84
CA THR A 322 -2.40 2.81 -24.03
C THR A 322 -1.00 3.27 -24.44
N VAL A 323 0.05 2.78 -23.79
CA VAL A 323 1.45 3.06 -24.20
C VAL A 323 1.71 2.55 -25.62
N SER A 324 1.25 1.36 -25.98
CA SER A 324 1.45 0.83 -27.34
C SER A 324 0.70 1.61 -28.43
N LEU A 325 -0.44 2.21 -28.11
CA LEU A 325 -1.25 2.99 -29.06
C LEU A 325 -0.74 4.43 -29.20
N PHE A 326 -0.36 5.07 -28.08
CA PHE A 326 -0.04 6.50 -28.03
C PHE A 326 1.46 6.80 -27.84
N GLY A 327 2.31 5.79 -27.59
CA GLY A 327 3.74 5.97 -27.28
C GLY A 327 4.51 6.75 -28.35
N LYS A 328 4.16 6.55 -29.63
CA LYS A 328 4.72 7.32 -30.75
C LYS A 328 4.48 8.83 -30.65
N HIS A 329 3.36 9.24 -30.07
CA HIS A 329 2.99 10.64 -29.89
C HIS A 329 3.47 11.21 -28.55
N LEU A 330 3.65 10.35 -27.54
CA LEU A 330 4.00 10.71 -26.17
C LEU A 330 5.23 9.90 -25.72
N PRO A 331 6.45 10.25 -26.16
CA PRO A 331 7.66 9.45 -25.92
C PRO A 331 8.06 9.36 -24.44
N PHE A 332 7.50 10.20 -23.57
CA PHE A 332 7.71 10.08 -22.13
C PHE A 332 7.04 8.83 -21.54
N LEU A 333 5.96 8.33 -22.15
CA LEU A 333 5.25 7.14 -21.68
C LEU A 333 6.12 5.87 -21.79
N GLU A 334 7.00 5.81 -22.78
CA GLU A 334 7.92 4.69 -22.98
C GLU A 334 9.04 4.64 -21.93
N ARG A 335 9.27 5.74 -21.20
CA ARG A 335 10.27 5.81 -20.11
C ARG A 335 9.73 5.30 -18.78
N ILE A 336 8.42 5.10 -18.67
CA ILE A 336 7.79 4.65 -17.42
C ILE A 336 8.06 3.15 -17.25
N PRO A 337 8.67 2.71 -16.12
CA PRO A 337 8.91 1.29 -15.91
C PRO A 337 7.59 0.55 -15.76
N THR A 338 7.43 -0.63 -16.35
CA THR A 338 6.17 -1.41 -16.30
C THR A 338 5.62 -1.60 -14.89
N VAL A 339 6.51 -1.82 -13.91
CA VAL A 339 6.13 -1.98 -12.50
C VAL A 339 5.45 -0.76 -11.88
N PHE A 340 5.54 0.41 -12.53
CA PHE A 340 4.84 1.62 -12.12
C PHE A 340 3.33 1.41 -12.12
N PHE A 341 2.77 0.76 -13.15
CA PHE A 341 1.32 0.60 -13.30
C PHE A 341 0.67 -0.19 -12.17
N PRO A 342 1.11 -1.41 -11.83
CA PRO A 342 0.50 -2.14 -10.72
C PRO A 342 0.76 -1.45 -9.37
N ALA A 343 1.91 -0.79 -9.19
CA ALA A 343 2.22 -0.06 -7.97
C ALA A 343 1.30 1.16 -7.77
N ILE A 344 1.13 2.00 -8.80
CA ILE A 344 0.26 3.18 -8.71
C ILE A 344 -1.21 2.79 -8.57
N THR A 345 -1.64 1.71 -9.22
CA THR A 345 -2.98 1.15 -9.05
C THR A 345 -3.23 0.84 -7.58
N VAL A 346 -2.33 0.11 -6.91
CA VAL A 346 -2.51 -0.24 -5.50
C VAL A 346 -2.45 0.99 -4.59
N LEU A 347 -1.48 1.88 -4.81
CA LEU A 347 -1.37 3.13 -4.03
C LEU A 347 -2.60 4.04 -4.20
N PHE A 348 -3.27 3.97 -5.35
CA PHE A 348 -4.51 4.69 -5.60
C PHE A 348 -5.74 3.98 -5.05
N LEU A 349 -5.77 2.65 -4.96
CA LEU A 349 -6.96 1.92 -4.50
C LEU A 349 -7.07 1.84 -2.97
N ILE A 350 -5.94 1.66 -2.28
CA ILE A 350 -5.91 1.57 -0.80
C ILE A 350 -6.67 2.74 -0.13
N PRO A 351 -6.49 4.01 -0.53
CA PRO A 351 -7.17 5.15 0.10
C PRO A 351 -8.69 5.23 -0.12
N PHE A 352 -9.22 4.47 -1.08
CA PHE A 352 -10.63 4.48 -1.49
C PHE A 352 -11.25 3.08 -1.38
N TRP A 353 -10.73 2.28 -0.46
CA TRP A 353 -11.12 0.89 -0.28
C TRP A 353 -12.60 0.76 0.11
N SER A 354 -13.15 1.67 0.92
CA SER A 354 -14.57 1.65 1.28
C SER A 354 -15.48 1.94 0.08
N LEU A 355 -15.09 2.86 -0.82
CA LEU A 355 -15.81 3.10 -2.06
C LEU A 355 -15.79 1.85 -2.95
N TRP A 356 -14.63 1.20 -3.04
CA TRP A 356 -14.47 -0.01 -3.82
C TRP A 356 -15.34 -1.15 -3.27
N THR A 357 -15.28 -1.42 -1.97
CA THR A 357 -16.04 -2.49 -1.31
C THR A 357 -17.54 -2.23 -1.23
N ALA A 358 -17.97 -0.97 -1.03
CA ALA A 358 -19.37 -0.58 -1.12
C ALA A 358 -19.92 -0.78 -2.54
N ALA A 359 -19.11 -0.50 -3.57
CA ALA A 359 -19.41 -0.86 -4.96
C ALA A 359 -19.34 -2.38 -5.21
N ASN A 360 -18.68 -3.14 -4.33
CA ASN A 360 -18.47 -4.59 -4.46
C ASN A 360 -19.56 -5.46 -3.79
N ARG A 361 -20.75 -4.91 -3.50
CA ARG A 361 -22.00 -5.70 -3.36
C ARG A 361 -22.46 -6.33 -4.70
N TRP A 362 -21.59 -6.36 -5.70
CA TRP A 362 -21.85 -6.89 -7.04
C TRP A 362 -20.89 -8.05 -7.30
N SER A 363 -21.28 -9.26 -6.92
CA SER A 363 -20.60 -10.52 -7.28
C SER A 363 -20.32 -10.66 -8.79
N ASN A 364 -21.02 -9.89 -9.63
CA ASN A 364 -20.84 -9.86 -11.06
C ASN A 364 -19.73 -8.89 -11.54
N LEU A 365 -19.36 -7.82 -10.81
CA LEU A 365 -18.41 -6.82 -11.32
C LEU A 365 -16.96 -7.36 -11.35
N GLN A 366 -16.56 -8.13 -10.33
CA GLN A 366 -15.28 -8.85 -10.34
C GLN A 366 -15.17 -9.80 -11.54
N LEU A 367 -16.27 -10.46 -11.90
CA LEU A 367 -16.35 -11.29 -13.10
C LEU A 367 -16.23 -10.45 -14.38
N HIS A 368 -16.90 -9.30 -14.48
CA HIS A 368 -16.78 -8.43 -15.66
C HIS A 368 -15.39 -7.80 -15.79
N VAL A 369 -14.75 -7.41 -14.70
CA VAL A 369 -13.37 -6.89 -14.70
C VAL A 369 -12.38 -8.00 -15.02
N LEU A 370 -12.56 -9.21 -14.49
CA LEU A 370 -11.78 -10.40 -14.85
C LEU A 370 -11.96 -10.74 -16.33
N VAL A 371 -13.20 -10.79 -16.82
CA VAL A 371 -13.53 -11.09 -18.22
C VAL A 371 -12.97 -10.02 -19.15
N LEU A 372 -13.13 -8.73 -18.83
CA LEU A 372 -12.53 -7.65 -19.59
C LEU A 372 -11.00 -7.74 -19.57
N THR A 373 -10.40 -8.01 -18.41
CA THR A 373 -8.96 -8.23 -18.27
C THR A 373 -8.49 -9.40 -19.14
N CYS A 374 -9.19 -10.53 -19.12
CA CYS A 374 -8.90 -11.69 -19.94
C CYS A 374 -9.06 -11.40 -21.44
N ILE A 375 -10.14 -10.72 -21.85
CA ILE A 375 -10.39 -10.33 -23.23
C ILE A 375 -9.28 -9.39 -23.72
N VAL A 376 -8.94 -8.38 -22.93
CA VAL A 376 -7.90 -7.41 -23.26
C VAL A 376 -6.53 -8.10 -23.30
N MET A 377 -6.25 -9.04 -22.38
CA MET A 377 -5.02 -9.83 -22.40
C MET A 377 -4.91 -10.71 -23.65
N VAL A 378 -6.00 -11.34 -24.07
CA VAL A 378 -6.07 -12.12 -25.33
C VAL A 378 -5.86 -11.20 -26.54
N LEU A 379 -6.50 -10.02 -26.58
CA LEU A 379 -6.32 -9.07 -27.67
C LEU A 379 -4.89 -8.52 -27.76
N ILE A 380 -4.21 -8.32 -26.62
CA ILE A 380 -2.78 -7.98 -26.59
C ILE A 380 -1.94 -9.12 -27.14
N ILE A 381 -2.16 -10.35 -26.68
CA ILE A 381 -1.43 -11.53 -27.17
C ILE A 381 -1.57 -11.64 -28.69
N ILE A 382 -2.79 -11.45 -29.21
CA ILE A 382 -3.06 -11.46 -30.65
C ILE A 382 -2.35 -10.29 -31.37
N SER A 383 -2.44 -9.07 -30.84
CA SER A 383 -1.80 -7.88 -31.42
C SER A 383 -0.28 -8.00 -31.46
N LEU A 384 0.33 -8.51 -30.38
CA LEU A 384 1.76 -8.72 -30.27
C LEU A 384 2.24 -9.90 -31.12
N PHE A 385 1.45 -10.96 -31.24
CA PHE A 385 1.71 -12.05 -32.18
C PHE A 385 1.67 -11.56 -33.62
N ALA A 386 0.69 -10.73 -33.97
CA ALA A 386 0.62 -10.09 -35.29
C ALA A 386 1.79 -9.12 -35.55
N ARG A 387 2.33 -8.48 -34.52
CA ARG A 387 3.54 -7.64 -34.60
C ARG A 387 4.79 -8.50 -34.76
N HIS A 388 4.87 -9.65 -34.10
CA HIS A 388 5.96 -10.62 -34.24
C HIS A 388 6.02 -11.22 -35.65
N LEU A 389 4.87 -11.62 -36.21
CA LEU A 389 4.78 -12.12 -37.57
C LEU A 389 5.25 -11.08 -38.59
N ARG A 390 4.88 -9.80 -38.39
CA ARG A 390 5.36 -8.69 -39.24
C ARG A 390 6.88 -8.50 -39.20
N MET A 391 7.48 -8.57 -38.01
CA MET A 391 8.94 -8.46 -37.87
C MET A 391 9.67 -9.62 -38.55
N ARG A 392 9.18 -10.86 -38.40
CA ARG A 392 9.74 -12.02 -39.12
C ARG A 392 9.67 -11.86 -40.64
N HIS A 393 8.55 -11.32 -41.14
CA HIS A 393 8.33 -11.11 -42.57
C HIS A 393 9.27 -10.04 -43.14
N GLN A 394 9.64 -9.01 -42.37
CA GLN A 394 10.61 -7.99 -42.77
C GLN A 394 12.04 -8.56 -42.81
N THR A 395 12.44 -9.34 -41.81
CA THR A 395 13.77 -9.98 -41.80
C THR A 395 13.95 -11.03 -42.91
N SER A 396 12.86 -11.68 -43.36
CA SER A 396 12.92 -12.61 -44.49
C SER A 396 12.97 -11.92 -45.85
N HIS A 397 12.52 -10.66 -45.98
CA HIS A 397 12.64 -9.90 -47.23
C HIS A 397 14.03 -9.25 -47.38
N GLU A 398 14.67 -8.82 -46.29
CA GLU A 398 16.04 -8.28 -46.32
C GLU A 398 17.11 -9.36 -46.57
N ALA A 399 16.82 -10.63 -46.25
CA ALA A 399 17.72 -11.75 -46.52
C ALA A 399 17.71 -12.24 -47.99
N VAL A 400 16.85 -11.70 -48.86
CA VAL A 400 16.64 -12.17 -50.25
C VAL A 400 17.01 -11.12 -51.31
N THR A 401 17.65 -10.01 -50.93
CA THR A 401 18.29 -9.11 -51.91
C THR A 401 19.76 -9.52 -52.08
N PRO A 402 20.13 -10.27 -53.15
CA PRO A 402 21.54 -10.41 -53.50
C PRO A 402 22.04 -9.05 -54.00
N ILE A 403 23.23 -8.67 -53.50
CA ILE A 403 24.00 -7.50 -53.92
C ILE A 403 24.35 -7.60 -55.40
#